data_AF-A0A2V8EHL1-F1
#
_entry.id   AF-A0A2V8EHL1-F1
#
_cell.length_a   1.000
_cell.length_b   1.000
_cell.length_c   1.000
_cell.angle_alpha   90.00
_cell.angle_beta   90.00
_cell.angle_gamma   90.00
#
_symmetry.space_group_name_H-M   'P 1'
#
loop_
_entity.id
_entity.type
_entity.pdbx_description
1 polymer ?
#
loop_
_entity_poly.entity_id
_entity_poly.type
_entity_poly.pdbx_seq_one_letter_code
_entity_poly.pdbx_strand_id
1 'polypeptide(L)'
;MPRQHLCVGRSMPSLTSYRDLEAWQLAMDLTELVYTVTRGYPPDERFGLAFHTRKTAVAVPSNLAEGTRRRTAGYLARVIDALAEHAELETQIILGERLRYLDSKQMKKFEQLSGSVGRLMHGLERSLDARLLQNR
;
A
#
# COMPACT_ATOMS: atom_id res chain seq x y z
N MET A 1 5.53 -1.99 -50.84
CA MET A 1 4.75 -1.04 -49.99
C MET A 1 4.49 -1.68 -48.64
N PRO A 2 5.23 -1.35 -47.56
CA PRO A 2 5.01 -1.97 -46.26
C PRO A 2 3.97 -1.21 -45.43
N ARG A 3 3.06 -1.98 -44.83
CA ARG A 3 1.95 -1.55 -43.99
C ARG A 3 2.47 -0.94 -42.68
N GLN A 4 2.10 0.31 -42.41
CA GLN A 4 2.30 0.96 -41.12
C GLN A 4 1.39 0.27 -40.08
N HIS A 5 1.99 -0.44 -39.13
CA HIS A 5 1.31 -0.83 -37.90
C HIS A 5 1.27 0.40 -36.99
N LEU A 6 0.09 1.02 -36.88
CA LEU A 6 -0.18 2.00 -35.84
C LEU A 6 -0.17 1.28 -34.48
N CYS A 7 0.88 1.47 -33.70
CA CYS A 7 0.88 1.17 -32.28
C CYS A 7 -0.17 2.07 -31.62
N VAL A 8 -1.33 1.51 -31.28
CA VAL A 8 -2.32 2.19 -30.44
C VAL A 8 -1.69 2.31 -29.05
N GLY A 9 -1.17 3.51 -28.75
CA GLY A 9 -0.73 3.85 -27.41
C GLY A 9 -1.90 3.65 -26.46
N ARG A 10 -1.75 2.72 -25.52
CA ARG A 10 -2.72 2.51 -24.45
C ARG A 10 -2.82 3.82 -23.66
N SER A 11 -3.90 4.56 -23.87
CA SER A 11 -4.21 5.74 -23.06
C SER A 11 -4.34 5.27 -21.62
N MET A 12 -3.37 5.63 -20.79
CA MET A 12 -3.45 5.40 -19.34
C MET A 12 -4.70 6.14 -18.86
N PRO A 13 -5.62 5.47 -18.15
CA PRO A 13 -6.81 6.12 -17.64
C PRO A 13 -6.40 7.35 -16.84
N SER A 14 -7.04 8.49 -17.13
CA SER A 14 -6.82 9.70 -16.37
C SER A 14 -7.21 9.45 -14.92
N LEU A 15 -6.27 9.61 -13.98
CA LEU A 15 -6.56 9.53 -12.55
C LEU A 15 -7.53 10.65 -12.18
N THR A 16 -8.81 10.33 -12.05
CA THR A 16 -9.87 11.27 -11.64
C THR A 16 -10.15 11.17 -10.15
N SER A 17 -9.84 10.02 -9.55
CA SER A 17 -9.99 9.73 -8.14
C SER A 17 -8.76 9.01 -7.61
N TYR A 18 -8.50 9.13 -6.30
CA TYR A 18 -7.51 8.28 -5.63
C TYR A 18 -7.87 6.79 -5.72
N ARG A 19 -9.14 6.46 -5.95
CA ARG A 19 -9.61 5.09 -6.17
C ARG A 19 -9.08 4.48 -7.47
N ASP A 20 -8.63 5.31 -8.41
CA ASP A 20 -8.03 4.87 -9.67
C ASP A 20 -6.55 4.46 -9.49
N LEU A 21 -5.96 4.76 -8.32
CA LEU A 21 -4.57 4.40 -8.01
C LEU A 21 -4.48 2.91 -7.64
N GLU A 22 -3.77 2.14 -8.46
CA GLU A 22 -3.54 0.71 -8.22
C GLU A 22 -2.88 0.44 -6.86
N ALA A 23 -1.93 1.29 -6.45
CA ALA A 23 -1.29 1.21 -5.13
C ALA A 23 -2.33 1.35 -3.99
N TRP A 24 -3.35 2.18 -4.17
CA TRP A 24 -4.42 2.36 -3.19
C TRP A 24 -5.36 1.14 -3.16
N GLN A 25 -5.71 0.59 -4.34
CA GLN A 25 -6.57 -0.59 -4.43
C GLN A 25 -5.93 -1.79 -3.73
N LEU A 26 -4.66 -2.09 -4.02
CA LEU A 26 -3.96 -3.18 -3.33
C LEU A 26 -3.74 -2.90 -1.84
N ALA A 27 -3.55 -1.64 -1.44
CA ALA A 27 -3.46 -1.29 -0.02
C ALA A 27 -4.80 -1.49 0.72
N MET A 28 -5.94 -1.30 0.05
CA MET A 28 -7.25 -1.66 0.58
C MET A 28 -7.38 -3.18 0.76
N ASP A 29 -7.01 -3.96 -0.27
CA ASP A 29 -7.00 -5.42 -0.20
C ASP A 29 -6.10 -5.92 0.94
N LEU A 30 -4.91 -5.30 1.11
CA LEU A 30 -3.99 -5.59 2.21
C LEU A 30 -4.63 -5.31 3.57
N THR A 31 -5.35 -4.19 3.69
CA THR A 31 -6.08 -3.83 4.90
C THR A 31 -7.14 -4.88 5.23
N GLU A 32 -7.94 -5.31 4.25
CA GLU A 32 -8.95 -6.37 4.44
C GLU A 32 -8.34 -7.70 4.88
N LEU A 33 -7.19 -8.07 4.29
CA LEU A 33 -6.43 -9.24 4.69
C LEU A 33 -5.97 -9.12 6.14
N VAL A 34 -5.44 -7.95 6.54
CA VAL A 34 -4.99 -7.69 7.92
C VAL A 34 -6.15 -7.86 8.91
N TYR A 35 -7.34 -7.30 8.61
CA TYR A 35 -8.52 -7.52 9.45
C TYR A 35 -8.90 -9.00 9.53
N THR A 36 -8.73 -9.74 8.45
CA THR A 36 -9.03 -11.17 8.40
C THR A 36 -8.05 -12.02 9.21
N VAL A 37 -6.74 -11.79 9.10
CA VAL A 37 -5.73 -12.57 9.84
C VAL A 37 -5.75 -12.23 11.33
N THR A 38 -5.90 -10.95 11.69
CA THR A 38 -5.94 -10.50 13.09
C THR A 38 -7.22 -10.92 13.83
N ARG A 39 -8.24 -11.45 13.13
CA ARG A 39 -9.40 -12.10 13.79
C ARG A 39 -9.01 -13.40 14.49
N GLY A 40 -7.93 -14.05 14.06
CA GLY A 40 -7.41 -15.27 14.68
C GLY A 40 -6.49 -15.04 15.87
N TYR A 41 -6.20 -13.78 16.22
CA TYR A 41 -5.34 -13.46 17.36
C TYR A 41 -6.03 -13.82 18.69
N PRO A 42 -5.25 -14.07 19.76
CA PRO A 42 -5.80 -14.27 21.09
C PRO A 42 -6.70 -13.11 21.56
N PRO A 43 -7.77 -13.37 22.34
CA PRO A 43 -8.69 -12.32 22.78
C PRO A 43 -8.05 -11.20 23.61
N ASP A 44 -6.99 -11.50 24.36
CA ASP A 44 -6.19 -10.56 25.14
C ASP A 44 -5.40 -9.57 24.27
N GLU A 45 -5.09 -9.94 23.02
CA GLU A 45 -4.45 -9.05 22.05
C GLU A 45 -5.44 -8.09 21.35
N ARG A 46 -6.74 -8.17 21.67
CA ARG A 46 -7.78 -7.33 21.05
C ARG A 46 -7.46 -5.85 21.11
N PHE A 47 -6.94 -5.37 22.24
CA PHE A 47 -6.51 -3.98 22.46
C PHE A 47 -4.98 -3.80 22.37
N GLY A 48 -4.25 -4.91 22.27
CA GLY A 48 -2.81 -4.96 22.05
C GLY A 48 -2.48 -4.95 20.56
N LEU A 49 -1.78 -5.97 20.10
CA LEU A 49 -1.25 -6.09 18.74
C LEU A 49 -2.36 -6.02 17.69
N ALA A 50 -3.49 -6.71 17.89
CA ALA A 50 -4.56 -6.75 16.87
C ALA A 50 -5.14 -5.35 16.57
N PHE A 51 -5.28 -4.51 17.59
CA PHE A 51 -5.76 -3.13 17.42
C PHE A 51 -4.76 -2.28 16.65
N HIS A 52 -3.49 -2.31 17.07
CA HIS A 52 -2.43 -1.51 16.44
C HIS A 52 -2.21 -1.94 14.99
N THR A 53 -2.14 -3.24 14.70
CA THR A 53 -2.00 -3.77 13.33
C THR A 53 -3.11 -3.33 12.40
N ARG A 54 -4.37 -3.33 12.86
CA ARG A 54 -5.49 -2.84 12.05
C ARG A 54 -5.41 -1.33 11.80
N LYS A 55 -5.05 -0.56 12.82
CA LYS A 55 -4.90 0.90 12.71
C LYS A 55 -3.78 1.27 11.72
N THR A 56 -2.61 0.66 11.87
CA THR A 56 -1.45 0.83 10.97
C THR A 56 -1.82 0.43 9.53
N ALA A 57 -2.52 -0.70 9.34
CA ALA A 57 -2.97 -1.10 8.00
C ALA A 57 -3.91 -0.08 7.35
N VAL A 58 -4.87 0.48 8.09
CA VAL A 58 -5.79 1.53 7.58
C VAL A 58 -5.04 2.82 7.22
N ALA A 59 -3.93 3.13 7.91
CA ALA A 59 -3.15 4.33 7.66
C ALA A 59 -2.49 4.33 6.27
N VAL A 60 -2.09 3.17 5.74
CA VAL A 60 -1.45 3.03 4.42
C VAL A 60 -2.34 3.59 3.28
N PRO A 61 -3.54 3.05 2.99
CA PRO A 61 -4.41 3.60 1.95
C PRO A 61 -4.94 5.00 2.30
N SER A 62 -5.05 5.36 3.58
CA SER A 62 -5.48 6.69 4.01
C SER A 62 -4.47 7.77 3.62
N ASN A 63 -3.18 7.53 3.86
CA ASN A 63 -2.10 8.43 3.45
C ASN A 63 -2.03 8.56 1.92
N LEU A 64 -2.15 7.45 1.17
CA LEU A 64 -2.20 7.49 -0.29
C LEU A 64 -3.36 8.36 -0.80
N ALA A 65 -4.57 8.17 -0.25
CA ALA A 65 -5.74 8.94 -0.63
C ALA A 65 -5.59 10.43 -0.30
N GLU A 66 -5.11 10.76 0.90
CA GLU A 66 -4.88 12.15 1.30
C GLU A 66 -3.82 12.82 0.41
N GLY A 67 -2.76 12.09 0.06
CA GLY A 67 -1.68 12.55 -0.80
C GLY A 67 -2.19 13.07 -2.15
N THR A 68 -3.15 12.38 -2.77
CA THR A 68 -3.75 12.82 -4.05
C THR A 68 -4.45 14.18 -3.99
N ARG A 69 -4.79 14.67 -2.79
CA ARG A 69 -5.41 15.99 -2.57
C ARG A 69 -4.37 17.11 -2.38
N ARG A 70 -3.07 16.78 -2.41
CA ARG A 70 -1.96 17.72 -2.17
C ARG A 70 -1.17 17.98 -3.47
N ARG A 71 -0.40 19.08 -3.47
CA ARG A 71 0.61 19.35 -4.52
C ARG A 71 1.75 18.33 -4.43
N THR A 72 2.57 18.23 -5.48
CA THR A 72 3.62 17.20 -5.64
C THR A 72 4.46 16.96 -4.38
N ALA A 73 5.01 18.01 -3.75
CA ALA A 73 5.81 17.86 -2.53
C ALA A 73 5.01 17.30 -1.35
N GLY A 74 3.76 17.75 -1.17
CA GLY A 74 2.87 17.26 -0.11
C GLY A 74 2.33 15.86 -0.40
N TYR A 75 2.16 15.49 -1.68
CA TYR A 75 1.83 14.13 -2.06
C TYR A 75 3.02 13.20 -1.78
N LEU A 76 4.23 13.58 -2.19
CA LEU A 76 5.44 12.82 -1.90
C LEU A 76 5.60 12.57 -0.40
N ALA A 77 5.41 13.59 0.45
CA ALA A 77 5.43 13.43 1.90
C ALA A 77 4.42 12.38 2.40
N ARG A 78 3.18 12.40 1.90
CA ARG A 78 2.16 11.39 2.24
C ARG A 78 2.51 9.99 1.75
N VAL A 79 3.18 9.86 0.62
CA VAL A 79 3.66 8.54 0.13
C VAL A 79 4.77 8.01 1.03
N ILE A 80 5.67 8.88 1.51
CA ILE A 80 6.70 8.52 2.50
C ILE A 80 6.05 8.08 3.81
N ASP A 81 5.03 8.81 4.30
CA ASP A 81 4.25 8.43 5.48
C ASP A 81 3.60 7.03 5.28
N ALA A 82 3.02 6.77 4.10
CA ALA A 82 2.43 5.46 3.78
C ALA A 82 3.48 4.32 3.75
N LEU A 83 4.68 4.57 3.25
CA LEU A 83 5.79 3.62 3.27
C LEU A 83 6.27 3.32 4.70
N ALA A 84 6.29 4.33 5.57
CA ALA A 84 6.64 4.15 6.97
C ALA A 84 5.61 3.26 7.71
N GLU A 85 4.31 3.56 7.53
CA GLU A 85 3.21 2.74 8.08
C GLU A 85 3.25 1.31 7.53
N HIS A 86 3.61 1.13 6.25
CA HIS A 86 3.75 -0.20 5.66
C HIS A 86 4.87 -1.02 6.32
N ALA A 87 6.03 -0.41 6.57
CA ALA A 87 7.14 -1.08 7.27
C ALA A 87 6.78 -1.44 8.73
N GLU A 88 6.03 -0.57 9.40
CA GLU A 88 5.50 -0.86 10.72
C GLU A 88 4.50 -2.04 10.68
N LEU A 89 3.60 -2.07 9.69
CA LEU A 89 2.64 -3.15 9.50
C LEU A 89 3.36 -4.50 9.30
N GLU A 90 4.38 -4.54 8.43
CA GLU A 90 5.18 -5.75 8.20
C GLU A 90 5.84 -6.22 9.50
N THR A 91 6.38 -5.29 10.28
CA THR A 91 6.98 -5.61 11.59
C THR A 91 5.96 -6.24 12.54
N GLN A 92 4.77 -5.68 12.64
CA GLN A 92 3.71 -6.19 13.53
C GLN A 92 3.16 -7.55 13.09
N ILE A 93 3.03 -7.80 11.78
CA ILE A 93 2.59 -9.10 11.25
C ILE A 93 3.65 -10.17 11.46
N ILE A 94 4.93 -9.85 11.22
CA ILE A 94 6.06 -10.75 11.52
C ILE A 94 6.10 -11.09 13.02
N LEU A 95 5.82 -10.12 13.90
CA LEU A 95 5.69 -10.39 15.34
C LEU A 95 4.53 -11.36 15.62
N GLY A 96 3.37 -11.15 15.00
CA GLY A 96 2.22 -12.06 15.11
C GLY A 96 2.55 -13.49 14.68
N GLU A 97 3.32 -13.66 13.60
CA GLU A 97 3.80 -14.98 13.16
C GLU A 97 4.74 -15.62 14.20
N ARG A 98 5.70 -14.86 14.74
CA ARG A 98 6.64 -15.35 15.78
C ARG A 98 5.93 -15.77 17.06
N LEU A 99 4.83 -15.10 17.39
CA LEU A 99 3.94 -15.45 18.51
C LEU A 99 2.95 -16.58 18.16
N ARG A 100 3.03 -17.12 16.93
CA ARG A 100 2.17 -18.20 16.40
C ARG A 100 0.70 -17.82 16.28
N TYR A 101 0.40 -16.54 16.06
CA TYR A 101 -0.97 -16.05 15.82
C TYR A 101 -1.40 -16.14 14.35
N LEU A 102 -0.43 -16.31 13.44
CA LEU A 102 -0.67 -16.56 12.02
C LEU A 102 -0.07 -17.90 11.61
N ASP A 103 -0.77 -18.59 10.72
CA ASP A 103 -0.23 -19.77 10.03
C ASP A 103 0.59 -19.38 8.79
N SER A 104 1.35 -20.35 8.26
CA SER A 104 2.22 -20.14 7.09
C SER A 104 1.45 -19.77 5.81
N LYS A 105 0.18 -20.17 5.69
CA LYS A 105 -0.67 -19.85 4.54
C LYS A 105 -1.13 -18.40 4.61
N GLN A 106 -1.48 -17.90 5.80
CA GLN A 106 -1.81 -16.51 6.06
C GLN A 106 -0.58 -15.62 5.83
N MET A 107 0.58 -16.02 6.36
CA MET A 107 1.83 -15.28 6.18
C MET A 107 2.20 -15.15 4.70
N LYS A 108 2.19 -16.25 3.95
CA LYS A 108 2.50 -16.23 2.51
C LYS A 108 1.56 -15.32 1.71
N LYS A 109 0.26 -15.29 2.04
CA LYS A 109 -0.69 -14.37 1.41
C LYS A 109 -0.37 -12.92 1.73
N PHE A 110 -0.03 -12.64 2.99
CA PHE A 110 0.36 -11.31 3.42
C PHE A 110 1.63 -10.84 2.68
N GLU A 111 2.68 -11.64 2.65
CA GLU A 111 3.94 -11.30 1.96
C GLU A 111 3.74 -10.98 0.47
N GLN A 112 2.91 -11.78 -0.23
CA GLN A 112 2.63 -11.56 -1.65
C GLN A 112 1.94 -10.22 -1.90
N LEU A 113 0.94 -9.90 -1.08
CA LEU A 113 0.16 -8.68 -1.22
C LEU A 113 0.96 -7.45 -0.73
N SER A 114 1.60 -7.55 0.44
CA SER A 114 2.52 -6.55 1.02
C SER A 114 3.62 -6.18 0.03
N GLY A 115 4.31 -7.18 -0.52
CA GLY A 115 5.36 -6.94 -1.51
C GLY A 115 4.85 -6.25 -2.78
N SER A 116 3.59 -6.48 -3.17
CA SER A 116 2.99 -5.82 -4.34
C SER A 116 2.63 -4.37 -4.04
N VAL A 117 2.07 -4.09 -2.86
CA VAL A 117 1.80 -2.72 -2.38
C VAL A 117 3.11 -1.92 -2.28
N GLY A 118 4.13 -2.47 -1.61
CA GLY A 118 5.44 -1.81 -1.47
C GLY A 118 6.09 -1.47 -2.81
N ARG A 119 6.08 -2.39 -3.79
CA ARG A 119 6.61 -2.11 -5.14
C ARG A 119 5.90 -0.94 -5.83
N LEU A 120 4.57 -0.88 -5.75
CA LEU A 120 3.79 0.19 -6.34
C LEU A 120 4.02 1.53 -5.62
N MET A 121 4.07 1.54 -4.29
CA MET A 121 4.32 2.76 -3.51
C MET A 121 5.71 3.33 -3.79
N HIS A 122 6.76 2.51 -3.86
CA HIS A 122 8.09 2.98 -4.26
C HIS A 122 8.14 3.47 -5.72
N GLY A 123 7.37 2.86 -6.61
CA GLY A 123 7.21 3.36 -7.99
C GLY A 123 6.58 4.76 -8.01
N LEU A 124 5.55 4.96 -7.20
CA LEU A 124 4.87 6.24 -7.05
C LEU A 124 5.79 7.31 -6.44
N GLU A 125 6.50 6.97 -5.36
CA GLU A 125 7.51 7.81 -4.71
C GLU A 125 8.53 8.34 -5.73
N ARG A 126 9.17 7.44 -6.48
CA ARG A 126 10.15 7.82 -7.53
C ARG A 126 9.53 8.73 -8.60
N SER A 127 8.29 8.47 -9.00
CA SER A 127 7.59 9.30 -9.98
C SER A 127 7.32 10.72 -9.47
N LEU A 128 6.90 10.84 -8.20
CA LEU A 128 6.63 12.14 -7.57
C LEU A 128 7.92 12.93 -7.31
N ASP A 129 8.98 12.26 -6.89
CA ASP A 129 10.29 12.88 -6.68
C ASP A 129 10.87 13.44 -7.99
N ALA A 130 10.83 12.65 -9.07
CA ALA A 130 11.27 13.10 -10.39
C ALA A 130 10.48 14.35 -10.87
N ARG A 131 9.15 14.38 -10.65
CA ARG A 131 8.32 15.55 -10.98
C ARG A 131 8.63 16.76 -10.08
N LEU A 132 9.01 16.54 -8.83
CA LEU A 132 9.37 17.62 -7.92
C LEU A 132 10.66 18.29 -8.36
N LEU A 133 11.65 17.51 -8.80
CA LEU A 133 12.93 18.01 -9.32
C LEU A 133 12.77 18.78 -10.64
N GLN A 134 11.84 18.36 -11.52
CA GLN A 134 11.55 19.05 -12.78
C GLN A 134 10.84 20.41 -12.59
N ASN A 135 10.21 20.63 -11.44
CA ASN A 135 9.45 21.84 -11.12
C ASN A 135 10.21 22.82 -10.21
N ARG A 136 11.51 22.57 -9.96
CA ARG A 136 12.42 23.48 -9.26
C ARG A 136 13.20 24.33 -10.26
#